data_AF-A0A1J3IJI2-F1
#
_entry.id   AF-A0A1J3IJI2-F1
#
_cell.length_a   1.000
_cell.length_b   1.000
_cell.length_c   1.000
_cell.angle_alpha   90.00
_cell.angle_beta   90.00
_cell.angle_gamma   90.00
#
_symmetry.space_group_name_H-M   'P 1'
#
loop_
_entity.id
_entity.type
_entity.pdbx_description
1 polymer ?
#
loop_
_entity_poly.entity_id
_entity_poly.type
_entity_poly.pdbx_seq_one_letter_code
_entity_poly.pdbx_strand_id
1 'polypeptide(L)' 'LVYTGQGGGNADKDKQAFDQKLEKGNLALEKSLLRNSMVRVIRGLREASHSVKIYVYDGLYEVKESWTEKGKSGHNTFK' A
#
# COMPACT_ATOMS: atom_id res chain seq x y z
N LEU A 1 8.70 0.75 -6.72
CA LEU A 1 7.27 0.62 -6.40
C LEU A 1 6.97 1.59 -5.27
N VAL A 2 5.95 2.44 -5.40
CA VAL A 2 5.46 3.25 -4.28
C VAL A 2 4.11 2.66 -3.86
N TYR A 3 4.00 2.26 -2.59
CA TYR A 3 2.81 1.60 -2.06
C TYR A 3 2.08 2.56 -1.12
N THR A 4 0.76 2.68 -1.23
CA THR A 4 0.00 3.47 -0.25
C THR A 4 -0.42 2.55 0.89
N GLY A 5 -0.15 2.96 2.12
CA GLY A 5 -0.61 2.29 3.33
C GLY A 5 -2.12 2.03 3.32
N GLN A 6 -2.55 1.12 4.20
CA GLN A 6 -3.95 0.78 4.38
C GLN A 6 -4.67 1.78 5.32
N GLY A 7 -6.00 1.84 5.18
CA GLY A 7 -6.87 2.64 6.05
C GLY A 7 -7.16 4.04 5.51
N GLY A 8 -7.78 4.87 6.34
CA GLY A 8 -8.16 6.24 5.97
C GLY A 8 -9.46 6.37 5.17
N GLY A 9 -10.31 5.33 5.07
CA GLY A 9 -11.60 5.40 4.38
C GLY A 9 -11.84 4.25 3.39
N ASN A 10 -12.70 4.49 2.41
CA ASN A 10 -13.05 3.51 1.35
C ASN A 10 -11.80 2.95 0.66
N ALA A 11 -11.91 1.72 0.14
CA ALA A 11 -10.81 1.03 -0.56
C ALA A 11 -10.30 1.74 -1.84
N ASP A 12 -10.95 2.84 -2.22
CA ASP A 12 -10.64 3.62 -3.41
C ASP A 12 -9.70 4.77 -3.04
N LYS A 13 -8.56 4.88 -3.74
CA LYS A 13 -7.48 5.84 -3.43
C LYS A 13 -7.94 7.30 -3.50
N ASP A 14 -9.00 7.57 -4.27
CA ASP A 14 -9.56 8.93 -4.41
C ASP A 14 -10.63 9.25 -3.34
N LYS A 15 -10.92 8.32 -2.43
CA LYS A 15 -11.98 8.46 -1.39
C LYS A 15 -11.45 8.25 0.03
N GLN A 16 -10.19 8.61 0.30
CA GLN A 16 -9.70 8.75 1.67
C GLN A 16 -10.58 9.78 2.40
N ALA A 17 -11.20 9.38 3.50
CA ALA A 17 -12.14 10.16 4.31
C ALA A 17 -11.53 10.65 5.64
N PHE A 18 -10.40 10.09 6.07
CA PHE A 18 -9.66 10.51 7.26
C PHE A 18 -8.19 10.09 7.16
N ASP A 19 -7.35 10.65 8.05
CA ASP A 19 -5.93 10.35 8.09
C ASP A 19 -5.65 8.87 8.39
N GLN A 20 -4.72 8.27 7.65
CA GLN A 20 -4.20 6.96 7.99
C GLN A 20 -3.48 6.98 9.33
N LYS A 21 -3.49 5.84 10.00
CA LYS A 21 -2.80 5.64 11.29
C LYS A 21 -1.63 4.69 11.10
N LEU A 22 -0.56 4.91 11.87
CA LEU A 22 0.61 4.02 11.91
C LEU A 22 0.29 2.78 12.76
N GLU A 23 -0.58 1.93 12.24
CA GLU A 23 -1.06 0.71 12.88
C GLU A 23 -1.17 -0.43 11.85
N LYS A 24 -1.32 -1.66 12.34
CA LYS A 24 -1.56 -2.85 11.49
C LYS A 24 -0.52 -2.95 10.35
N GLY A 25 -0.97 -3.03 9.10
CA GLY A 25 -0.11 -3.16 7.92
C GLY A 25 0.88 -2.00 7.76
N ASN A 26 0.50 -0.78 8.13
CA ASN A 26 1.38 0.38 8.02
C ASN A 26 2.55 0.25 9.01
N LEU A 27 2.24 -0.08 10.27
CA LEU A 27 3.26 -0.35 11.29
C LEU A 27 4.13 -1.57 10.92
N ALA A 28 3.54 -2.60 10.30
CA ALA A 28 4.31 -3.77 9.86
C ALA A 28 5.31 -3.43 8.74
N LEU A 29 4.94 -2.57 7.79
CA LEU A 29 5.85 -2.09 6.75
C LEU A 29 6.95 -1.20 7.33
N GLU A 30 6.62 -0.31 8.28
CA GLU A 30 7.60 0.50 9.01
C GLU A 30 8.63 -0.37 9.75
N LYS A 31 8.16 -1.44 10.42
CA LYS A 31 9.06 -2.40 11.07
C LYS A 31 9.87 -3.22 10.07
N SER A 32 9.37 -3.44 8.86
CA SER A 32 10.10 -4.14 7.81
C SER A 32 11.23 -3.28 7.24
N LEU A 33 11.00 -1.97 7.08
CA LEU A 33 12.06 -0.99 6.77
C LEU A 33 13.16 -1.02 7.84
N LEU A 34 12.80 -0.91 9.12
CA LEU A 34 13.78 -0.87 10.22
C LEU A 34 14.61 -2.16 10.36
N ARG A 35 14.05 -3.31 9.96
CA ARG A 35 14.68 -4.63 10.10
C ARG A 35 15.24 -5.17 8.80
N ASN A 36 15.12 -4.44 7.70
CA ASN A 36 15.42 -4.91 6.34
C ASN A 36 14.73 -6.25 6.00
N SER A 37 13.49 -6.42 6.47
CA SER A 37 12.71 -7.63 6.19
C SER A 37 12.16 -7.60 4.77
N MET A 38 12.36 -8.70 4.03
CA MET A 38 11.84 -8.86 2.68
C MET A 38 10.31 -9.04 2.67
N VAL A 39 9.62 -8.33 1.80
CA VAL A 39 8.16 -8.34 1.62
C VAL A 39 7.81 -9.00 0.28
N ARG A 40 6.89 -9.98 0.29
CA ARG A 40 6.36 -10.57 -0.95
C ARG A 40 5.41 -9.60 -1.64
N VAL A 41 5.63 -9.36 -2.92
CA VAL A 41 4.74 -8.54 -3.76
C VAL A 41 3.93 -9.43 -4.69
N ILE A 42 2.61 -9.23 -4.69
CA ILE A 42 1.67 -9.88 -5.59
C ILE A 42 0.93 -8.80 -6.37
N ARG A 43 0.97 -8.84 -7.70
CA ARG A 43 0.30 -7.88 -8.57
C ARG A 43 -1.05 -8.44 -9.03
N GLY A 44 -2.10 -7.63 -8.89
CA GLY A 44 -3.40 -7.92 -9.49
C GLY A 44 -3.48 -7.36 -10.91
N LEU A 45 -3.75 -8.21 -11.89
CA LEU A 45 -3.99 -7.86 -13.28
C LEU A 45 -5.48 -8.03 -13.57
N ARG A 46 -6.09 -7.04 -14.22
CA ARG A 46 -7.46 -7.12 -14.74
C ARG A 46 -7.41 -6.88 -16.24
N GLU A 47 -7.70 -7.91 -17.02
CA GLU A 47 -7.91 -7.74 -18.46
C GLU A 47 -9.24 -7.05 -18.71
N ALA A 48 -9.28 -6.15 -19.69
CA ALA A 48 -10.47 -5.37 -20.00
C ALA A 48 -11.66 -6.24 -20.48
N SER A 49 -11.39 -7.41 -21.06
CA SER A 49 -12.38 -8.33 -21.61
C SER A 49 -12.85 -9.43 -20.66
N HIS A 50 -12.08 -9.75 -19.61
CA HIS A 50 -12.37 -10.85 -18.71
C HIS A 50 -12.79 -10.34 -17.32
N SER A 51 -13.88 -10.89 -16.79
CA SER A 51 -14.34 -10.64 -15.41
C SER A 51 -13.42 -11.25 -14.35
N VAL A 52 -12.36 -11.95 -14.76
CA VAL A 52 -11.43 -12.66 -13.89
C VAL A 52 -10.27 -11.75 -13.49
N LYS A 53 -9.97 -11.72 -12.19
CA LYS A 53 -8.75 -11.10 -11.66
C LYS A 53 -7.65 -12.15 -11.60
N ILE A 54 -6.50 -11.85 -12.18
CA ILE A 54 -5.30 -12.70 -12.13
C ILE A 54 -4.35 -12.09 -11.10
N TYR A 55 -3.78 -12.92 -10.24
CA TYR A 55 -2.78 -12.52 -9.25
C TYR A 55 -1.45 -13.19 -9.57
N VAL A 56 -0.40 -12.39 -9.76
CA VAL A 56 0.94 -12.86 -10.11
C VAL A 56 1.90 -12.51 -8.99
N TYR A 57 2.62 -13.52 -8.48
CA TYR A 57 3.71 -13.29 -7.54
C TYR A 57 4.90 -12.68 -8.28
N ASP A 58 5.33 -11.51 -7.83
CA ASP A 58 6.35 -10.67 -8.48
C ASP A 58 7.69 -10.67 -7.74
N GLY A 59 7.83 -11.50 -6.69
CA GLY A 59 9.07 -11.67 -5.95
C GLY A 59 9.11 -10.97 -4.59
N LEU A 60 10.34 -10.87 -4.07
CA LEU A 60 10.65 -10.26 -2.77
C LEU A 60 11.20 -8.85 -2.96
N TYR A 61 10.70 -7.91 -2.16
CA TYR A 61 11.05 -6.51 -2.20
C TYR A 61 11.51 -6.05 -0.82
N GLU A 62 12.46 -5.13 -0.79
CA GLU A 62 12.89 -4.43 0.40
C GLU A 62 12.16 -3.07 0.47
N VAL A 63 11.72 -2.68 1.66
CA VAL A 63 11.20 -1.33 1.89
C VAL A 63 12.39 -0.40 2.06
N LYS A 64 12.56 0.58 1.16
CA LYS A 64 13.72 1.48 1.16
C LYS A 64 13.52 2.75 1.98
N GLU A 65 12.31 3.26 2.01
CA GLU A 65 11.93 4.50 2.68
C GLU A 65 10.44 4.44 3.05
N SER A 66 10.05 5.26 4.03
CA SER A 66 8.66 5.42 4.50
C SER A 66 8.43 6.89 4.84
N TRP A 67 7.32 7.46 4.38
CA TRP A 67 6.95 8.83 4.70
C TRP A 67 5.44 9.05 4.70
N THR A 68 5.02 10.21 5.19
CA THR A 68 3.63 10.63 5.16
C THR A 68 3.42 11.68 4.07
N GLU A 69 2.44 11.45 3.20
CA GLU A 69 2.02 12.38 2.16
C GLU A 69 0.54 12.72 2.30
N LYS A 70 0.19 13.99 2.07
CA LYS A 70 -1.20 14.44 2.05
C LYS A 70 -1.83 14.08 0.70
N GLY A 71 -2.80 13.17 0.73
CA GLY A 71 -3.52 12.73 -0.47
C GLY A 71 -4.43 13.82 -1.06
N LYS A 72 -4.99 13.55 -2.25
CA LYS A 72 -5.86 14.50 -2.97
C LYS A 72 -7.08 14.97 -2.17
N SER A 73 -7.59 14.14 -1.27
CA SER A 73 -8.71 14.49 -0.38
C SER A 73 -8.29 15.27 0.87
N GLY A 74 -7.01 15.64 1.00
CA GLY A 74 -6.50 16.42 2.13
C GLY A 74 -6.11 15.59 3.37
N HIS A 75 -6.12 14.26 3.27
CA HIS A 75 -5.82 13.36 4.38
C HIS A 75 -4.41 12.78 4.28
N ASN A 76 -3.77 12.58 5.43
CA ASN A 76 -2.45 11.99 5.53
C ASN A 76 -2.48 10.49 5.18
N THR A 77 -1.56 10.06 4.33
CA THR A 77 -1.38 8.67 3.89
C THR A 77 0.08 8.25 4.02
N PHE A 78 0.32 7.00 4.42
CA PHE A 78 1.67 6.44 4.46
C PHE A 78 2.09 5.96 3.07
N LYS A 79 3.36 6.15 2.75
CA LYS A 79 4.02 5.75 1.50
C LYS A 79 5.23 4.89 1.78
#